data_AF-A0A6J0SF67-F1
#
_entry.id   AF-A0A6J0SF67-F1
#
_cell.length_a   1.000
_cell.length_b   1.000
_cell.length_c   1.000
_cell.angle_alpha   90.00
_cell.angle_beta   90.00
_cell.angle_gamma   90.00
#
_symmetry.space_group_name_H-M   'P 1'
#
loop_
_entity.id
_entity.type
_entity.pdbx_description
1 polymer ?
#
loop_
_entity_poly.entity_id
_entity_poly.type
_entity_poly.pdbx_seq_one_letter_code
_entity_poly.pdbx_strand_id
1 'polypeptide(L)'
;MSSFNIFNIADWKCRHAGLMALSAIGEGCHQQMEGILNEIVNLVLLFLQDPHPRVRYAACNAIGQMATDFAPGFQKKFHEKVIAALLQTMEDQGNQRVQAHAAAALINFTEDCPKSLLIPYLDTLVKHLHSIMVLKLQELIEKGTKLVLEQVVTSIASVADTAEEKFVPYYDLFMPSLKHIVENAVQKELRLLRGKTIECISLIGLAVGKEK
;
A
#
# COMPACT_ATOMS: atom_id res chain seq x y z
N MET A 1 -5.36 -0.71 31.79
CA MET A 1 -3.91 -0.69 31.47
C MET A 1 -3.33 -2.08 31.14
N SER A 2 -4.13 -3.09 30.79
CA SER A 2 -3.68 -4.49 30.61
C SER A 2 -3.77 -5.05 29.18
N SER A 3 -4.26 -4.29 28.20
CA SER A 3 -4.72 -4.87 26.91
C SER A 3 -3.63 -5.10 25.85
N PHE A 4 -2.40 -4.61 26.04
CA PHE A 4 -1.33 -4.67 25.01
C PHE A 4 -0.08 -5.48 25.42
N ASN A 5 -0.16 -6.31 26.46
CA ASN A 5 1.02 -7.00 27.02
C ASN A 5 1.74 -7.89 26.00
N ILE A 6 1.03 -8.42 24.99
CA ILE A 6 1.60 -9.28 23.93
C ILE A 6 2.62 -8.54 23.03
N PHE A 7 2.51 -7.22 22.93
CA PHE A 7 3.36 -6.37 22.08
C PHE A 7 4.71 -6.03 22.74
N ASN A 8 4.81 -6.18 24.07
CA ASN A 8 6.03 -5.91 24.85
C ASN A 8 6.88 -7.18 25.09
N ILE A 9 6.51 -8.31 24.48
CA ILE A 9 7.23 -9.58 24.63
C ILE A 9 8.41 -9.63 23.64
N ALA A 10 9.58 -10.05 24.13
CA ALA A 10 10.80 -10.18 23.31
C ALA A 10 10.65 -11.15 22.13
N ASP A 11 9.81 -12.18 22.26
CA ASP A 11 9.49 -13.12 21.20
C ASP A 11 8.70 -12.45 20.06
N TRP A 12 9.30 -12.41 18.87
CA TRP A 12 8.69 -11.86 17.66
C TRP A 12 7.41 -12.59 17.26
N LYS A 13 7.25 -13.88 17.62
CA LYS A 13 6.04 -14.65 17.31
C LYS A 13 4.83 -14.11 18.06
N CYS A 14 5.00 -13.69 19.31
CA CYS A 14 3.95 -13.08 20.10
C CYS A 14 3.53 -11.74 19.49
N ARG A 15 4.50 -10.88 19.15
CA ARG A 15 4.21 -9.58 18.53
C ARG A 15 3.50 -9.74 17.18
N HIS A 16 3.99 -10.65 16.34
CA HIS A 16 3.33 -11.03 15.09
C HIS A 16 1.89 -11.50 15.33
N ALA A 17 1.68 -12.45 16.26
CA ALA A 17 0.36 -12.98 16.57
C ALA A 17 -0.59 -11.88 17.07
N GLY A 18 -0.10 -10.95 17.90
CA GLY A 18 -0.86 -9.79 18.36
C GLY A 18 -1.33 -8.89 17.21
N LEU A 19 -0.45 -8.59 16.25
CA LEU A 19 -0.79 -7.78 15.07
C LEU A 19 -1.84 -8.47 14.17
N MET A 20 -1.68 -9.78 13.96
CA MET A 20 -2.65 -10.56 13.18
C MET A 20 -4.01 -10.67 13.90
N ALA A 21 -4.00 -10.88 15.22
CA ALA A 21 -5.22 -10.92 16.02
C ALA A 21 -5.95 -9.57 15.99
N LEU A 22 -5.21 -8.46 16.08
CA LEU A 22 -5.77 -7.12 15.93
C LEU A 22 -6.45 -6.93 14.57
N SER A 23 -5.84 -7.44 13.50
CA SER A 23 -6.43 -7.39 12.15
C SER A 23 -7.72 -8.22 12.08
N ALA A 24 -7.75 -9.39 12.71
CA ALA A 24 -8.89 -10.30 12.64
C ALA A 24 -10.12 -9.82 13.43
N ILE A 25 -9.94 -9.03 14.49
CA ILE A 25 -11.06 -8.54 15.31
C ILE A 25 -11.65 -7.21 14.79
N GLY A 26 -10.96 -6.51 13.89
CA GLY A 26 -11.33 -5.17 13.43
C GLY A 26 -12.77 -5.11 12.89
N GLU A 27 -13.09 -5.91 11.88
CA GLU A 27 -14.42 -5.97 11.27
C GLU A 27 -15.55 -6.15 12.29
N GLY A 28 -15.40 -7.11 13.21
CA GLY A 28 -16.43 -7.45 14.21
C GLY A 28 -16.46 -6.57 15.46
N CYS A 29 -15.41 -5.80 15.73
CA CYS A 29 -15.26 -5.00 16.96
C CYS A 29 -14.97 -3.51 16.70
N HIS A 30 -15.11 -3.02 15.46
CA HIS A 30 -14.71 -1.68 15.08
C HIS A 30 -15.34 -0.59 15.98
N GLN A 31 -16.65 -0.70 16.28
CA GLN A 31 -17.36 0.27 17.14
C GLN A 31 -16.76 0.35 18.56
N GLN A 32 -16.40 -0.79 19.14
CA GLN A 32 -15.81 -0.86 20.47
C GLN A 32 -14.36 -0.39 20.47
N MET A 33 -13.67 -0.52 19.34
CA MET A 33 -12.28 -0.12 19.17
C MET A 33 -12.10 1.37 18.87
N GLU A 34 -13.13 2.09 18.42
CA GLU A 34 -13.01 3.51 18.03
C GLU A 34 -12.40 4.40 19.12
N GLY A 35 -12.77 4.17 20.38
CA GLY A 35 -12.29 4.95 21.53
C GLY A 35 -10.79 4.81 21.81
N ILE A 36 -10.18 3.70 21.37
CA ILE A 36 -8.75 3.40 21.55
C ILE A 36 -7.98 3.37 20.21
N LEU A 37 -8.64 3.66 19.09
CA LEU A 37 -8.09 3.48 17.75
C LEU A 37 -6.82 4.32 17.53
N ASN A 38 -6.76 5.55 18.06
CA ASN A 38 -5.55 6.37 17.95
C ASN A 38 -4.35 5.73 18.66
N GLU A 39 -4.55 5.12 19.84
CA GLU A 39 -3.47 4.43 20.55
C GLU A 39 -3.02 3.18 19.78
N ILE A 40 -3.98 2.42 19.25
CA ILE A 40 -3.72 1.24 18.42
C ILE A 40 -2.90 1.61 17.18
N VAL A 41 -3.31 2.63 16.42
CA VAL A 41 -2.61 3.03 15.19
C VAL A 41 -1.19 3.48 15.50
N ASN A 42 -1.00 4.33 16.52
CA ASN A 42 0.35 4.77 16.89
C ASN A 42 1.22 3.58 17.32
N LEU A 43 0.67 2.58 18.04
CA LEU A 43 1.39 1.36 18.41
C LEU A 43 1.76 0.51 17.19
N VAL A 44 0.81 0.27 16.28
CA VAL A 44 1.03 -0.55 15.07
C VAL A 44 2.08 0.07 14.17
N LEU A 45 2.09 1.41 14.01
CA LEU A 45 3.07 2.10 13.18
C LEU A 45 4.52 1.90 13.67
N LEU A 46 4.75 1.75 14.98
CA LEU A 46 6.09 1.44 15.51
C LEU A 46 6.60 0.07 15.03
N PHE A 47 5.69 -0.90 14.83
CA PHE A 47 6.05 -2.24 14.39
C PHE A 47 6.47 -2.33 12.91
N LEU A 48 6.28 -1.27 12.12
CA LEU A 48 6.88 -1.17 10.78
C LEU A 48 8.42 -1.10 10.84
N GLN A 49 8.99 -0.73 11.98
CA GLN A 49 10.43 -0.70 12.22
C GLN A 49 10.91 -1.83 13.13
N ASP A 50 10.08 -2.87 13.36
CA ASP A 50 10.48 -4.02 14.18
C ASP A 50 11.71 -4.73 13.57
N PRO A 51 12.69 -5.16 14.38
CA PRO A 51 13.87 -5.85 13.86
C PRO A 51 13.54 -7.14 13.11
N HIS A 52 12.38 -7.76 13.37
CA HIS A 52 11.98 -8.99 12.72
C HIS A 52 11.05 -8.72 11.53
N PRO A 53 11.43 -9.13 10.29
CA PRO A 53 10.68 -8.78 9.08
C PRO A 53 9.25 -9.33 9.03
N ARG A 54 8.97 -10.46 9.70
CA ARG A 54 7.59 -10.96 9.78
C ARG A 54 6.70 -10.08 10.66
N VAL A 55 7.25 -9.42 11.67
CA VAL A 55 6.47 -8.48 12.51
C VAL A 55 6.15 -7.23 11.70
N ARG A 56 7.14 -6.70 10.96
CA ARG A 56 6.91 -5.61 10.00
C ARG A 56 5.84 -5.93 8.96
N TYR A 57 5.88 -7.15 8.40
CA TYR A 57 4.83 -7.64 7.51
C TYR A 57 3.46 -7.64 8.19
N ALA A 58 3.35 -8.19 9.40
CA ALA A 58 2.08 -8.20 10.13
C ALA A 58 1.59 -6.79 10.49
N ALA A 59 2.50 -5.82 10.66
CA ALA A 59 2.15 -4.43 10.87
C ALA A 59 1.55 -3.80 9.60
N CYS A 60 2.14 -4.06 8.42
CA CYS A 60 1.54 -3.67 7.14
C CYS A 60 0.13 -4.27 6.99
N ASN A 61 -0.04 -5.56 7.32
CA ASN A 61 -1.35 -6.23 7.29
C ASN A 61 -2.37 -5.51 8.19
N ALA A 62 -2.00 -5.22 9.44
CA ALA A 62 -2.88 -4.55 10.38
C ALA A 62 -3.27 -3.14 9.90
N ILE A 63 -2.35 -2.38 9.32
CA ILE A 63 -2.65 -1.05 8.75
C ILE A 63 -3.64 -1.17 7.59
N GLY A 64 -3.38 -2.07 6.63
CA GLY A 64 -4.26 -2.28 5.49
C GLY A 64 -5.66 -2.73 5.90
N GLN A 65 -5.75 -3.65 6.87
CA GLN A 65 -7.03 -4.12 7.39
C GLN A 65 -7.79 -3.02 8.14
N MET A 66 -7.11 -2.25 8.99
CA MET A 66 -7.75 -1.12 9.68
C MET A 66 -8.20 -0.02 8.71
N ALA A 67 -7.49 0.17 7.59
CA ALA A 67 -7.90 1.14 6.58
C ALA A 67 -9.27 0.79 5.96
N THR A 68 -9.55 -0.50 5.78
CA THR A 68 -10.85 -1.01 5.30
C THR A 68 -11.89 -1.02 6.43
N ASP A 69 -11.59 -1.66 7.56
CA ASP A 69 -12.58 -1.89 8.65
C ASP A 69 -13.08 -0.59 9.29
N PHE A 70 -12.25 0.47 9.28
CA PHE A 70 -12.56 1.76 9.90
C PHE A 70 -12.72 2.88 8.87
N ALA A 71 -12.90 2.54 7.59
CA ALA A 71 -13.17 3.50 6.52
C ALA A 71 -14.51 4.25 6.73
N PRO A 72 -14.62 5.53 6.30
CA PRO A 72 -13.55 6.43 5.87
C PRO A 72 -12.91 7.18 7.06
N GLY A 73 -13.28 6.82 8.31
CA GLY A 73 -12.84 7.50 9.52
C GLY A 73 -11.34 7.35 9.77
N PHE A 74 -10.77 6.21 9.41
CA PHE A 74 -9.34 5.91 9.49
C PHE A 74 -8.53 6.88 8.62
N GLN A 75 -8.90 7.01 7.35
CA GLN A 75 -8.25 7.89 6.38
C GLN A 75 -8.30 9.32 6.90
N LYS A 76 -9.49 9.81 7.27
CA LYS A 76 -9.70 11.17 7.79
C LYS A 76 -8.84 11.52 9.00
N LYS A 77 -8.54 10.57 9.88
CA LYS A 77 -7.80 10.80 11.12
C LYS A 77 -6.29 10.57 10.99
N PHE A 78 -5.87 9.64 10.15
CA PHE A 78 -4.50 9.11 10.19
C PHE A 78 -3.73 9.25 8.88
N HIS A 79 -4.31 9.87 7.85
CA HIS A 79 -3.70 9.99 6.50
C HIS A 79 -2.23 10.42 6.52
N GLU A 80 -1.88 11.47 7.26
CA GLU A 80 -0.52 12.01 7.25
C GLU A 80 0.51 10.98 7.75
N LYS A 81 0.24 10.35 8.89
CA LYS A 81 1.14 9.37 9.51
C LYS A 81 1.18 8.06 8.73
N VAL A 82 0.03 7.58 8.26
CA VAL A 82 -0.08 6.28 7.57
C VAL A 82 0.57 6.35 6.20
N ILE A 83 0.28 7.37 5.40
CA ILE A 83 0.88 7.53 4.07
C ILE A 83 2.41 7.64 4.20
N ALA A 84 2.90 8.50 5.10
CA ALA A 84 4.33 8.68 5.30
C ALA A 84 5.03 7.37 5.72
N ALA A 85 4.45 6.63 6.68
CA ALA A 85 5.03 5.40 7.18
C ALA A 85 4.99 4.26 6.14
N LEU A 86 3.92 4.13 5.36
CA LEU A 86 3.83 3.13 4.30
C LEU A 86 4.81 3.43 3.17
N LEU A 87 4.91 4.69 2.72
CA LEU A 87 5.90 5.09 1.71
C LEU A 87 7.33 4.79 2.18
N GLN A 88 7.69 5.17 3.40
CA GLN A 88 8.99 4.84 3.98
C GLN A 88 9.24 3.33 4.04
N THR A 89 8.22 2.54 4.37
CA THR A 89 8.34 1.07 4.44
C THR A 89 8.50 0.45 3.05
N MET A 90 7.91 1.04 2.00
CA MET A 90 8.10 0.63 0.61
C MET A 90 9.52 0.90 0.10
N GLU A 91 10.26 1.79 0.73
CA GLU A 91 11.67 2.06 0.43
C GLU A 91 12.65 1.04 1.03
N ASP A 92 12.20 0.16 1.94
CA ASP A 92 13.06 -0.83 2.61
C ASP A 92 13.59 -1.91 1.65
N GLN A 93 14.65 -1.58 0.91
CA GLN A 93 15.35 -2.46 -0.04
C GLN A 93 15.84 -3.77 0.58
N GLY A 94 15.91 -3.88 1.91
CA GLY A 94 16.33 -5.09 2.62
C GLY A 94 15.29 -6.21 2.61
N ASN A 95 14.00 -5.94 2.34
CA ASN A 95 12.97 -6.98 2.35
C ASN A 95 11.80 -6.75 1.37
N GLN A 96 11.86 -7.44 0.23
CA GLN A 96 10.83 -7.36 -0.81
C GLN A 96 9.41 -7.76 -0.35
N ARG A 97 9.28 -8.68 0.62
CA ARG A 97 7.95 -9.08 1.12
C ARG A 97 7.32 -7.97 1.95
N VAL A 98 8.12 -7.28 2.77
CA VAL A 98 7.64 -6.13 3.56
C VAL A 98 7.27 -4.97 2.63
N GLN A 99 8.10 -4.64 1.64
CA GLN A 99 7.78 -3.61 0.65
C GLN A 99 6.46 -3.90 -0.08
N ALA A 100 6.32 -5.12 -0.61
CA ALA A 100 5.11 -5.51 -1.34
C ALA A 100 3.87 -5.43 -0.45
N HIS A 101 3.99 -5.77 0.83
CA HIS A 101 2.86 -5.70 1.76
C HIS A 101 2.54 -4.28 2.22
N ALA A 102 3.54 -3.39 2.31
CA ALA A 102 3.30 -1.97 2.52
C ALA A 102 2.56 -1.33 1.33
N ALA A 103 2.94 -1.69 0.10
CA ALA A 103 2.21 -1.30 -1.11
C ALA A 103 0.78 -1.85 -1.12
N ALA A 104 0.57 -3.11 -0.70
CA ALA A 104 -0.76 -3.68 -0.53
C ALA A 104 -1.62 -2.92 0.49
N ALA A 105 -1.04 -2.55 1.64
CA ALA A 105 -1.72 -1.74 2.64
C ALA A 105 -2.05 -0.33 2.12
N LEU A 106 -1.21 0.24 1.25
CA LEU A 106 -1.47 1.53 0.61
C LEU A 106 -2.68 1.45 -0.34
N ILE A 107 -2.85 0.35 -1.08
CA ILE A 107 -4.03 0.12 -1.93
C ILE A 107 -5.31 0.17 -1.09
N ASN A 108 -5.39 -0.61 0.00
CA ASN A 108 -6.53 -0.59 0.91
C ASN A 108 -6.77 0.81 1.49
N PHE A 109 -5.71 1.56 1.77
CA PHE A 109 -5.84 2.93 2.24
C PHE A 109 -6.47 3.84 1.19
N THR A 110 -6.02 3.78 -0.06
CA THR A 110 -6.45 4.69 -1.13
C THR A 110 -7.82 4.35 -1.70
N GLU A 111 -8.20 3.06 -1.79
CA GLU A 111 -9.52 2.63 -2.27
C GLU A 111 -10.68 3.28 -1.49
N ASP A 112 -10.58 3.30 -0.16
CA ASP A 112 -11.58 3.90 0.72
C ASP A 112 -11.27 5.36 1.11
N CYS A 113 -10.25 5.97 0.51
CA CYS A 113 -9.87 7.35 0.80
C CYS A 113 -10.74 8.35 0.03
N PRO A 114 -11.41 9.31 0.71
CA PRO A 114 -12.10 10.38 0.00
C PRO A 114 -11.11 11.15 -0.88
N LYS A 115 -11.44 11.34 -2.16
CA LYS A 115 -10.63 12.10 -3.13
C LYS A 115 -10.08 13.42 -2.56
N SER A 116 -10.94 14.22 -1.90
CA SER A 116 -10.56 15.51 -1.30
C SER A 116 -9.43 15.40 -0.26
N LEU A 117 -9.30 14.25 0.40
CA LEU A 117 -8.23 13.97 1.36
C LEU A 117 -6.96 13.46 0.68
N LEU A 118 -7.08 12.78 -0.46
CA LEU A 118 -5.94 12.26 -1.23
C LEU A 118 -5.20 13.36 -2.00
N ILE A 119 -5.93 14.34 -2.57
CA ILE A 119 -5.34 15.38 -3.45
C ILE A 119 -4.13 16.11 -2.85
N PRO A 120 -4.13 16.53 -1.57
CA PRO A 120 -2.96 17.18 -0.97
C PRO A 120 -1.67 16.34 -0.98
N TYR A 121 -1.80 15.01 -1.04
CA TYR A 121 -0.68 14.07 -1.04
C TYR A 121 -0.35 13.52 -2.43
N LEU A 122 -1.18 13.79 -3.43
CA LEU A 122 -1.14 13.14 -4.74
C LEU A 122 0.23 13.25 -5.42
N ASP A 123 0.82 14.46 -5.42
CA ASP A 123 2.14 14.68 -6.01
C ASP A 123 3.25 13.86 -5.33
N THR A 124 3.21 13.77 -4.00
CA THR A 124 4.20 13.00 -3.22
C THR A 124 4.03 11.50 -3.45
N LEU A 125 2.78 11.00 -3.43
CA LEU A 125 2.43 9.61 -3.70
C LEU A 125 2.90 9.19 -5.09
N VAL A 126 2.54 9.97 -6.12
CA VAL A 126 2.88 9.69 -7.50
C VAL A 126 4.39 9.66 -7.72
N LYS A 127 5.13 10.64 -7.19
CA LYS A 127 6.59 10.68 -7.35
C LYS A 127 7.28 9.47 -6.69
N HIS A 128 6.84 9.07 -5.50
CA HIS A 128 7.38 7.87 -4.84
C HIS A 128 7.04 6.59 -5.61
N LEU A 129 5.77 6.42 -5.99
CA LEU A 129 5.33 5.24 -6.74
C LEU A 129 6.04 5.13 -8.09
N HIS A 130 6.24 6.24 -8.80
CA HIS A 130 7.01 6.27 -10.03
C HIS A 130 8.47 5.85 -9.81
N SER A 131 9.14 6.42 -8.79
CA SER A 131 10.53 6.07 -8.47
C SER A 131 10.68 4.57 -8.18
N ILE A 132 9.81 4.00 -7.36
CA ILE A 132 9.82 2.58 -7.03
C ILE A 132 9.49 1.74 -8.27
N MET A 133 8.51 2.13 -9.09
CA MET A 133 8.15 1.41 -10.30
C MET A 133 9.34 1.31 -11.27
N VAL A 134 10.06 2.41 -11.51
CA VAL A 134 11.23 2.42 -12.41
C VAL A 134 12.32 1.50 -11.88
N LEU A 135 12.64 1.58 -10.59
CA LEU A 135 13.65 0.71 -9.96
C LEU A 135 13.25 -0.77 -10.04
N LYS A 136 11.98 -1.11 -9.75
CA LYS A 136 11.51 -2.49 -9.78
C LYS A 136 11.31 -3.03 -11.19
N LEU A 137 11.07 -2.17 -12.17
CA LEU A 137 11.10 -2.55 -13.57
C LEU A 137 12.51 -2.94 -14.02
N GLN A 138 13.54 -2.20 -13.58
CA GLN A 138 14.93 -2.57 -13.84
C GLN A 138 15.28 -3.93 -13.18
N GLU A 139 14.89 -4.14 -11.91
CA GLU A 139 15.10 -5.43 -11.24
C GLU A 139 14.37 -6.59 -11.92
N LEU A 140 13.18 -6.35 -12.50
CA LEU A 140 12.46 -7.34 -13.30
C LEU A 140 13.27 -7.74 -14.53
N ILE A 141 13.82 -6.76 -15.26
CA ILE A 141 14.60 -7.00 -16.48
C ILE A 141 15.89 -7.76 -16.16
N GLU A 142 16.61 -7.35 -15.11
CA GLU A 142 17.91 -7.92 -14.75
C GLU A 142 17.80 -9.29 -14.06
N LYS A 143 16.81 -9.46 -13.18
CA LYS A 143 16.74 -10.59 -12.23
C LYS A 143 15.43 -11.38 -12.28
N GLY A 144 14.45 -10.95 -13.08
CA GLY A 144 13.12 -11.57 -13.12
C GLY A 144 12.28 -11.33 -11.85
N THR A 145 12.65 -10.35 -11.01
CA THR A 145 11.92 -10.09 -9.75
C THR A 145 10.71 -9.20 -9.98
N LYS A 146 9.52 -9.67 -9.61
CA LYS A 146 8.24 -8.99 -9.89
C LYS A 146 7.37 -8.65 -8.67
N LEU A 147 7.65 -9.26 -7.51
CA LEU A 147 6.73 -9.24 -6.35
C LEU A 147 6.32 -7.82 -5.93
N VAL A 148 7.28 -6.91 -5.82
CA VAL A 148 7.02 -5.52 -5.42
C VAL A 148 6.36 -4.76 -6.57
N LEU A 149 6.83 -4.96 -7.81
CA LEU A 149 6.29 -4.29 -9.00
C LEU A 149 4.80 -4.60 -9.19
N GLU A 150 4.38 -5.85 -8.96
CA GLU A 150 2.97 -6.25 -9.02
C GLU A 150 2.08 -5.45 -8.05
N GLN A 151 2.60 -5.08 -6.87
CA GLN A 151 1.83 -4.29 -5.89
C GLN A 151 1.91 -2.79 -6.18
N VAL A 152 3.05 -2.30 -6.65
CA VAL A 152 3.23 -0.89 -7.03
C VAL A 152 2.34 -0.52 -8.21
N VAL A 153 2.22 -1.39 -9.23
CA VAL A 153 1.31 -1.18 -10.36
C VAL A 153 -0.15 -1.06 -9.89
N THR A 154 -0.60 -1.95 -9.00
CA THR A 154 -1.95 -1.87 -8.44
C THR A 154 -2.13 -0.63 -7.54
N SER A 155 -1.09 -0.22 -6.80
CA SER A 155 -1.11 1.02 -6.00
C SER A 155 -1.29 2.26 -6.87
N ILE A 156 -0.59 2.33 -8.01
CA ILE A 156 -0.74 3.41 -8.99
C ILE A 156 -2.16 3.42 -9.54
N ALA A 157 -2.72 2.25 -9.86
CA ALA A 157 -4.09 2.12 -10.35
C ALA A 157 -5.11 2.66 -9.35
N SER A 158 -5.00 2.26 -8.08
CA SER A 158 -5.88 2.73 -7.00
C SER A 158 -5.76 4.25 -6.81
N VAL A 159 -4.55 4.80 -6.76
CA VAL A 159 -4.35 6.26 -6.66
C VAL A 159 -4.95 7.00 -7.85
N ALA A 160 -4.80 6.47 -9.07
CA ALA A 160 -5.36 7.08 -10.27
C ALA A 160 -6.89 7.07 -10.27
N ASP A 161 -7.50 5.93 -9.91
CA ASP A 161 -8.96 5.78 -9.82
C ASP A 161 -9.55 6.77 -8.80
N THR A 162 -8.97 6.86 -7.60
CA THR A 162 -9.41 7.80 -6.57
C THR A 162 -9.18 9.27 -6.96
N ALA A 163 -8.10 9.58 -7.70
CA ALA A 163 -7.76 10.94 -8.08
C ALA A 163 -8.56 11.47 -9.28
N GLU A 164 -9.11 10.59 -10.11
CA GLU A 164 -9.88 10.92 -11.32
C GLU A 164 -9.15 11.97 -12.18
N GLU A 165 -9.79 13.09 -12.52
CA GLU A 165 -9.23 14.14 -13.39
C GLU A 165 -7.98 14.80 -12.80
N LYS A 166 -7.74 14.67 -11.48
CA LYS A 166 -6.51 15.17 -10.86
C LYS A 166 -5.29 14.35 -11.22
N PHE A 167 -5.46 13.16 -11.80
CA PHE A 167 -4.37 12.32 -12.25
C PHE A 167 -3.81 12.72 -13.64
N VAL A 168 -4.53 13.55 -14.42
CA VAL A 168 -4.15 13.96 -15.79
C VAL A 168 -2.69 14.45 -15.89
N PRO A 169 -2.16 15.30 -14.98
CA PRO A 169 -0.78 15.79 -15.08
C PRO A 169 0.29 14.69 -14.96
N TYR A 170 -0.09 13.52 -14.45
CA TYR A 170 0.82 12.40 -14.18
C TYR A 170 0.70 11.27 -15.21
N TYR A 171 -0.23 11.37 -16.18
CA TYR A 171 -0.44 10.32 -17.18
C TYR A 171 0.84 9.93 -17.92
N ASP A 172 1.56 10.92 -18.44
CA ASP A 172 2.77 10.71 -19.26
C ASP A 172 3.95 10.18 -18.44
N LEU A 173 3.88 10.27 -17.10
CA LEU A 173 4.88 9.73 -16.19
C LEU A 173 4.84 8.19 -16.12
N PHE A 174 3.65 7.60 -16.19
CA PHE A 174 3.47 6.15 -16.01
C PHE A 174 3.21 5.41 -17.31
N MET A 175 2.42 6.00 -18.22
CA MET A 175 1.86 5.27 -19.37
C MET A 175 2.91 4.61 -20.28
N PRO A 176 4.06 5.24 -20.62
CA PRO A 176 5.10 4.58 -21.41
C PRO A 176 5.65 3.32 -20.74
N SER A 177 5.94 3.40 -19.44
CA SER A 177 6.47 2.28 -18.66
C SER A 177 5.46 1.14 -18.53
N LEU A 178 4.18 1.45 -18.31
CA LEU A 178 3.12 0.46 -18.22
C LEU A 178 2.91 -0.27 -19.55
N LYS A 179 2.90 0.46 -20.68
CA LYS A 179 2.83 -0.16 -22.02
C LYS A 179 4.02 -1.10 -22.26
N HIS A 180 5.22 -0.65 -21.91
CA HIS A 180 6.42 -1.49 -22.00
C HIS A 180 6.29 -2.78 -21.18
N ILE A 181 5.75 -2.72 -19.95
CA ILE A 181 5.50 -3.92 -19.14
C ILE A 181 4.52 -4.87 -19.86
N VAL A 182 3.41 -4.38 -20.41
CA VAL A 182 2.42 -5.23 -21.10
C VAL A 182 2.99 -5.91 -22.35
N GLU A 183 3.86 -5.22 -23.09
CA GLU A 183 4.53 -5.74 -24.27
C GLU A 183 5.56 -6.82 -23.93
N ASN A 184 6.28 -6.68 -22.82
CA ASN A 184 7.40 -7.55 -22.47
C ASN A 184 7.03 -8.69 -21.49
N ALA A 185 5.96 -8.54 -20.70
CA ALA A 185 5.49 -9.53 -19.72
C ALA A 185 4.70 -10.69 -20.37
N VAL A 186 5.24 -11.32 -21.41
CA VAL A 186 4.57 -12.37 -22.20
C VAL A 186 4.74 -13.78 -21.62
N GLN A 187 5.73 -13.98 -20.76
CA GLN A 187 6.03 -15.27 -20.14
C GLN A 187 4.90 -15.67 -19.17
N LYS A 188 4.70 -16.99 -18.98
CA LYS A 188 3.61 -17.53 -18.14
C LYS A 188 3.72 -17.03 -16.70
N GLU A 189 4.93 -16.87 -16.21
CA GLU A 189 5.25 -16.44 -14.86
C GLU A 189 4.88 -14.97 -14.63
N LEU A 190 4.81 -14.15 -15.69
CA LEU A 190 4.49 -12.72 -15.60
C LEU A 190 3.02 -12.39 -15.92
N ARG A 191 2.17 -13.41 -16.09
CA ARG A 191 0.74 -13.20 -16.42
C ARG A 191 0.00 -12.35 -15.40
N LEU A 192 0.28 -12.54 -14.11
CA LEU A 192 -0.35 -11.75 -13.04
C LEU A 192 0.07 -10.28 -13.14
N LEU A 193 1.38 -10.02 -13.24
CA LEU A 193 1.90 -8.67 -13.48
C LEU A 193 1.28 -8.04 -14.73
N ARG A 194 1.22 -8.77 -15.85
CA ARG A 194 0.62 -8.27 -17.09
C ARG A 194 -0.85 -7.91 -16.91
N GLY A 195 -1.64 -8.76 -16.26
CA GLY A 195 -3.05 -8.51 -15.98
C GLY A 195 -3.27 -7.26 -15.13
N LYS A 196 -2.53 -7.14 -14.02
CA LYS A 196 -2.55 -5.96 -13.16
C LYS A 196 -2.12 -4.68 -13.88
N THR A 197 -1.18 -4.80 -14.81
CA THR A 197 -0.73 -3.65 -15.61
C THR A 197 -1.79 -3.20 -16.62
N ILE A 198 -2.50 -4.15 -17.24
CA ILE A 198 -3.64 -3.83 -18.13
C ILE A 198 -4.75 -3.13 -17.33
N GLU A 199 -5.08 -3.65 -16.15
CA GLU A 199 -6.03 -3.03 -15.22
C GLU A 199 -5.60 -1.60 -14.88
N CYS A 200 -4.33 -1.41 -14.49
CA CYS A 200 -3.77 -0.09 -14.19
C CYS A 200 -3.88 0.89 -15.37
N ILE A 201 -3.52 0.47 -16.59
CA ILE A 201 -3.67 1.28 -17.81
C ILE A 201 -5.13 1.68 -18.02
N SER A 202 -6.06 0.74 -17.82
CA SER A 202 -7.49 1.00 -18.02
C SER A 202 -8.07 1.96 -16.98
N LEU A 203 -7.67 1.84 -15.71
CA LEU A 203 -8.11 2.74 -14.63
C LEU A 203 -7.50 4.13 -14.78
N ILE A 204 -6.23 4.24 -15.18
CA ILE A 204 -5.64 5.53 -15.54
C ILE A 204 -6.43 6.17 -16.70
N GLY A 205 -6.71 5.40 -17.76
CA GLY A 205 -7.48 5.88 -18.91
C GLY A 205 -8.90 6.34 -18.55
N LEU A 206 -9.56 5.61 -17.63
CA LEU A 206 -10.87 5.98 -17.11
C LEU A 206 -10.80 7.30 -16.32
N ALA A 207 -9.81 7.44 -15.44
CA ALA A 207 -9.61 8.60 -14.58
C ALA A 207 -9.31 9.89 -15.38
N VAL A 208 -8.46 9.82 -16.40
CA VAL A 208 -8.05 11.01 -17.18
C VAL A 208 -9.05 11.39 -18.28
N GLY A 209 -9.97 10.49 -18.63
CA GLY A 209 -10.98 10.71 -19.65
C GLY A 209 -10.46 10.53 -21.09
N LYS A 210 -11.40 10.57 -22.04
CA LYS A 210 -11.17 10.20 -23.46
C LYS A 210 -10.23 11.12 -24.23
N GLU A 211 -9.98 12.33 -23.75
CA GLU A 211 -9.22 13.35 -24.47
C GLU A 211 -7.69 13.22 -24.29
N LYS A 212 -7.24 12.24 -23.48
CA LYS A 212 -5.83 11.96 -23.18
C LYS A 212 -5.41 10.59 -23.70
#